data_AF-A0A0C9T4P5-F1
#
_entry.id   AF-A0A0C9T4P5-F1
#
_cell.length_a   1.000
_cell.length_b   1.000
_cell.length_c   1.000
_cell.angle_alpha   90.00
_cell.angle_beta   90.00
_cell.angle_gamma   90.00
#
_symmetry.space_group_name_H-M   'P 1'
#
loop_
_entity.id
_entity.type
_entity.pdbx_description
1 polymer ?
#
loop_
_entity_poly.entity_id
_entity_poly.type
_entity_poly.pdbx_seq_one_letter_code
_entity_poly.pdbx_strand_id
1 'polypeptide(L)'
;MAPPRIFTRLSSTGVFSNVHLGRAFEIRSLDLLQAQLSMSLTRVGGASDGGIDLQGWWWLPDLGGRNPTGPEWESPDGIVRRRIRVLGQCKAEKRKLGPKYVREMEGVLARHHMDAGQTRVREPTVGVFVSQSPFTRSAILRAYSSSMPFFLLHLPPETQEEVDEADEADPETEEHDGFMSHIGAAIWNPALGASNGLLQGRIEVRWERSLESGLGRPRLWFMNKKLQGFIPPRLELDTPLQ
;
A
#
# COMPACT_ATOMS: atom_id res chain seq x y z
N MET A 1 -0.64 -37.71 16.21
CA MET A 1 0.15 -37.04 17.27
C MET A 1 1.50 -36.64 16.69
N ALA A 2 1.62 -35.38 16.27
CA ALA A 2 2.90 -34.78 15.92
C ALA A 2 3.55 -34.22 17.20
N PRO A 3 4.89 -34.20 17.32
CA PRO A 3 5.55 -33.74 18.54
C PRO A 3 5.42 -32.22 18.70
N PRO A 4 5.37 -31.71 19.95
CA PRO A 4 5.33 -30.28 20.21
C PRO A 4 6.66 -29.63 19.78
N ARG A 5 6.59 -28.60 18.93
CA ARG A 5 7.73 -27.75 18.61
C ARG A 5 8.00 -26.85 19.81
N ILE A 6 9.06 -27.14 20.55
CA ILE A 6 9.59 -26.26 21.59
C ILE A 6 10.18 -25.03 20.86
N PHE A 7 9.43 -23.94 20.82
CA PHE A 7 10.00 -22.64 20.47
C PHE A 7 10.67 -22.07 21.72
N THR A 8 11.99 -22.10 21.72
CA THR A 8 12.83 -21.41 22.70
C THR A 8 12.50 -19.92 22.61
N ARG A 9 11.93 -19.34 23.69
CA ARG A 9 11.77 -17.89 23.83
C ARG A 9 13.13 -17.23 23.65
N LEU A 10 13.34 -16.55 22.52
CA LEU A 10 14.44 -15.61 22.37
C LEU A 10 14.06 -14.33 23.12
N SER A 11 14.38 -14.28 24.42
CA SER A 11 14.56 -13.00 25.10
C SER A 11 15.83 -12.34 24.53
N SER A 12 15.72 -11.65 23.40
CA SER A 12 16.78 -10.77 22.95
C SER A 12 16.21 -9.39 22.69
N THR A 13 16.46 -8.46 23.61
CA THR A 13 16.54 -7.02 23.34
C THR A 13 17.75 -6.76 22.42
N GLY A 14 17.71 -7.35 21.23
CA GLY A 14 18.71 -7.13 20.19
C GLY A 14 18.47 -5.77 19.56
N VAL A 15 19.49 -4.90 19.58
CA VAL A 15 19.47 -3.66 18.80
C VAL A 15 19.49 -4.06 17.32
N PHE A 16 18.32 -4.15 16.69
CA PHE A 16 18.25 -4.39 15.25
C PHE A 16 18.94 -3.24 14.51
N SER A 17 19.74 -3.57 13.49
CA SER A 17 20.33 -2.52 12.66
C SER A 17 19.23 -1.78 11.89
N ASN A 18 19.47 -0.51 11.55
CA ASN A 18 18.52 0.29 10.77
C ASN A 18 18.12 -0.39 9.44
N VAL A 19 19.02 -1.18 8.85
CA VAL A 19 18.75 -1.96 7.63
C VAL A 19 17.74 -3.07 7.90
N HIS A 20 17.88 -3.81 9.01
CA HIS A 20 16.92 -4.85 9.38
C HIS A 20 15.54 -4.25 9.71
N LEU A 21 15.51 -3.15 10.46
CA LEU A 21 14.27 -2.44 10.77
C LEU A 21 13.59 -1.90 9.51
N GLY A 22 14.36 -1.29 8.60
CA GLY A 22 13.84 -0.80 7.32
C GLY A 22 13.25 -1.92 6.47
N ARG A 23 13.98 -3.03 6.32
CA ARG A 23 13.51 -4.21 5.58
C ARG A 23 12.26 -4.84 6.19
N ALA A 24 12.21 -4.98 7.51
CA ALA A 24 11.03 -5.52 8.20
C ALA A 24 9.81 -4.62 7.96
N PHE A 25 9.99 -3.30 8.03
CA PHE A 25 8.93 -2.33 7.74
C PHE A 25 8.47 -2.37 6.28
N GLU A 26 9.38 -2.55 5.31
CA GLU A 26 9.03 -2.74 3.90
C GLU A 26 8.18 -3.99 3.67
N ILE A 27 8.53 -5.11 4.32
CA ILE A 27 7.78 -6.38 4.23
C ILE A 27 6.38 -6.18 4.82
N ARG A 28 6.28 -5.63 6.03
CA ARG A 28 4.99 -5.34 6.66
C ARG A 28 4.11 -4.41 5.84
N SER A 29 4.72 -3.39 5.23
CA SER A 29 4.02 -2.45 4.34
C SER A 29 3.48 -3.17 3.10
N LEU A 30 4.29 -4.05 2.50
CA LEU A 30 3.91 -4.88 1.36
C LEU A 30 2.70 -5.76 1.70
N ASP A 31 2.76 -6.51 2.79
CA ASP A 31 1.71 -7.44 3.21
C ASP A 31 0.38 -6.72 3.46
N LEU A 32 0.42 -5.58 4.14
CA LEU A 32 -0.76 -4.75 4.39
C LEU A 32 -1.38 -4.23 3.08
N LEU A 33 -0.57 -3.66 2.18
CA LEU A 33 -1.06 -3.12 0.91
C LEU A 33 -1.70 -4.22 0.03
N GLN A 34 -1.14 -5.42 0.06
CA GLN A 34 -1.70 -6.58 -0.65
C GLN A 34 -3.01 -7.05 -0.02
N ALA A 35 -3.00 -7.31 1.29
CA ALA A 35 -4.14 -7.89 1.99
C ALA A 35 -5.34 -6.95 2.09
N GLN A 36 -5.12 -5.65 2.26
CA GLN A 36 -6.19 -4.71 2.60
C GLN A 36 -6.60 -3.79 1.45
N LEU A 37 -5.70 -3.54 0.50
CA LEU A 37 -5.89 -2.48 -0.49
C LEU A 37 -5.84 -2.99 -1.93
N SER A 38 -5.89 -4.31 -2.17
CA SER A 38 -5.97 -4.89 -3.52
C SER A 38 -4.78 -4.49 -4.42
N MET A 39 -3.58 -4.40 -3.84
CA MET A 39 -2.37 -4.09 -4.59
C MET A 39 -1.56 -5.36 -4.82
N SER A 40 -1.13 -5.65 -6.05
CA SER A 40 -0.12 -6.68 -6.34
C SER A 40 1.23 -5.98 -6.46
N LEU A 41 2.06 -6.09 -5.42
CA LEU A 41 3.32 -5.35 -5.33
C LEU A 41 4.50 -6.30 -5.16
N THR A 42 5.67 -5.81 -5.49
CA THR A 42 6.96 -6.46 -5.26
C THR A 42 7.89 -5.46 -4.61
N ARG A 43 8.68 -5.93 -3.65
CA ARG A 43 9.72 -5.11 -3.02
C ARG A 43 10.94 -5.07 -3.95
N VAL A 44 11.34 -3.87 -4.34
CA VAL A 44 12.48 -3.60 -5.23
C VAL A 44 13.57 -2.76 -4.59
N GLY A 45 13.36 -2.35 -3.33
CA GLY A 45 14.31 -1.57 -2.55
C GLY A 45 15.73 -2.16 -2.53
N GLY A 46 16.72 -1.30 -2.74
CA GLY A 46 18.14 -1.65 -2.86
C GLY A 46 19.02 -0.47 -3.28
N ALA A 47 20.34 -0.65 -3.28
CA ALA A 47 21.25 0.39 -3.74
C ALA A 47 20.94 0.75 -5.21
N SER A 48 20.63 2.02 -5.48
CA SER A 48 20.29 2.56 -6.82
C SER A 48 18.85 2.32 -7.31
N ASP A 49 17.90 2.03 -6.42
CA ASP A 49 16.46 1.87 -6.74
C ASP A 49 15.71 3.17 -7.12
N GLY A 50 16.43 4.30 -7.18
CA GLY A 50 15.84 5.60 -7.51
C GLY A 50 14.88 6.14 -6.43
N GLY A 51 14.89 5.56 -5.22
CA GLY A 51 14.01 5.94 -4.12
C GLY A 51 12.68 5.18 -4.07
N ILE A 52 12.56 4.07 -4.81
CA ILE A 52 11.37 3.20 -4.85
C ILE A 52 11.65 1.93 -4.05
N ASP A 53 10.88 1.71 -2.99
CA ASP A 53 10.99 0.52 -2.15
C ASP A 53 10.03 -0.59 -2.63
N LEU A 54 8.85 -0.22 -3.14
CA LEU A 54 7.79 -1.13 -3.63
C LEU A 54 7.34 -0.72 -5.03
N GLN A 55 7.04 -1.69 -5.90
CA GLN A 55 6.41 -1.41 -7.19
C GLN A 55 5.43 -2.51 -7.63
N GLY A 56 4.44 -2.13 -8.42
CA GLY A 56 3.50 -3.07 -9.01
C GLY A 56 2.18 -2.40 -9.40
N TRP A 57 1.07 -3.02 -9.06
CA TRP A 57 -0.25 -2.68 -9.56
C TRP A 57 -1.27 -2.51 -8.43
N TRP A 58 -2.13 -1.51 -8.54
CA TRP A 58 -3.34 -1.37 -7.74
C TRP A 58 -4.55 -1.78 -8.58
N TRP A 59 -5.30 -2.79 -8.12
CA TRP A 59 -6.47 -3.32 -8.80
C TRP A 59 -7.74 -2.63 -8.28
N LEU A 60 -8.25 -1.70 -9.08
CA LEU A 60 -9.41 -0.87 -8.73
C LEU A 60 -10.54 -1.05 -9.74
N PRO A 61 -11.80 -0.78 -9.35
CA PRO A 61 -12.94 -0.82 -10.26
C PRO A 61 -12.67 -0.02 -11.53
N ASP A 62 -13.11 -0.55 -12.67
CA ASP A 62 -13.05 0.18 -13.92
C ASP A 62 -13.98 1.41 -13.87
N LEU A 63 -13.38 2.58 -14.07
CA LEU A 63 -14.08 3.85 -14.07
C LEU A 63 -14.50 4.31 -15.47
N GLY A 64 -14.22 3.54 -16.53
CA GLY A 64 -14.60 3.85 -17.91
C GLY A 64 -13.85 5.06 -18.50
N GLY A 65 -12.65 5.36 -18.01
CA GLY A 65 -11.85 6.53 -18.39
C GLY A 65 -11.14 6.45 -19.75
N ARG A 66 -10.52 7.56 -20.17
CA ARG A 66 -9.75 7.68 -21.43
C ARG A 66 -8.50 6.79 -21.39
N ASN A 67 -8.43 5.84 -22.33
CA ASN A 67 -7.40 4.81 -22.50
C ASN A 67 -7.28 3.82 -21.33
N PRO A 68 -8.10 2.77 -21.32
CA PRO A 68 -7.82 1.54 -20.61
C PRO A 68 -6.48 0.98 -21.07
N THR A 69 -5.50 0.86 -20.19
CA THR A 69 -4.22 0.23 -20.53
C THR A 69 -4.00 -0.93 -19.58
N GLY A 70 -4.30 -2.15 -20.05
CA GLY A 70 -4.08 -3.38 -19.29
C GLY A 70 -5.28 -4.34 -19.30
N PRO A 71 -5.10 -5.57 -18.78
CA PRO A 71 -6.14 -6.57 -18.72
C PRO A 71 -7.25 -6.17 -17.73
N GLU A 72 -8.49 -6.46 -18.11
CA GLU A 72 -9.65 -6.41 -17.23
C GLU A 72 -9.78 -7.72 -16.45
N TRP A 73 -10.17 -7.60 -15.18
CA TRP A 73 -10.36 -8.74 -14.30
C TRP A 73 -11.71 -8.66 -13.61
N GLU A 74 -12.56 -9.64 -13.83
CA GLU A 74 -13.77 -9.81 -13.05
C GLU A 74 -13.41 -10.47 -11.72
N SER A 75 -13.72 -9.76 -10.63
CA SER A 75 -13.52 -10.25 -9.27
C SER A 75 -14.76 -10.98 -8.72
N PRO A 76 -14.63 -11.73 -7.61
CA PRO A 76 -15.76 -12.41 -6.97
C PRO A 76 -16.96 -11.53 -6.59
N ASP A 77 -16.75 -10.23 -6.34
CA ASP A 77 -17.83 -9.28 -6.00
C ASP A 77 -18.58 -8.73 -7.24
N GLY A 78 -18.31 -9.27 -8.43
CA GLY A 78 -18.94 -8.91 -9.71
C GLY A 78 -18.47 -7.59 -10.31
N ILE A 79 -17.37 -7.02 -9.80
CA ILE A 79 -16.83 -5.73 -10.27
C ILE A 79 -15.63 -5.97 -11.19
N VAL A 80 -15.70 -5.44 -12.41
CA VAL A 80 -14.55 -5.41 -13.32
C VAL A 80 -13.50 -4.47 -12.76
N ARG A 81 -12.27 -4.96 -12.58
CA ARG A 81 -11.12 -4.21 -12.09
C ARG A 81 -10.08 -3.99 -13.18
N ARG A 82 -9.37 -2.88 -13.08
CA ARG A 82 -8.21 -2.51 -13.89
C ARG A 82 -7.03 -2.14 -13.01
N ARG A 83 -5.83 -2.21 -13.59
CA ARG A 83 -4.57 -1.91 -12.91
C ARG A 83 -4.16 -0.44 -13.03
N ILE A 84 -3.69 0.13 -11.94
CA ILE A 84 -2.97 1.41 -11.88
C ILE A 84 -1.55 1.13 -11.41
N ARG A 85 -0.54 1.72 -12.05
CA ARG A 85 0.85 1.55 -11.65
C ARG A 85 1.08 2.16 -10.28
N VAL A 86 1.74 1.42 -9.39
CA VAL A 86 2.13 1.88 -8.06
C VAL A 86 3.64 2.00 -7.98
N LEU A 87 4.14 3.17 -7.58
CA LEU A 87 5.51 3.38 -7.12
C LEU A 87 5.47 3.76 -5.64
N GLY A 88 5.98 2.88 -4.79
CA GLY A 88 5.89 2.99 -3.34
C GLY A 88 7.23 3.32 -2.69
N GLN A 89 7.21 4.16 -1.66
CA GLN A 89 8.34 4.39 -0.76
C GLN A 89 7.93 4.13 0.68
N CYS A 90 8.77 3.39 1.39
CA CYS A 90 8.63 2.99 2.78
C CYS A 90 9.66 3.74 3.64
N LYS A 91 9.22 4.29 4.78
CA LYS A 91 10.12 5.01 5.70
C LYS A 91 9.85 4.64 7.16
N ALA A 92 10.77 3.85 7.71
CA ALA A 92 10.81 3.40 9.11
C ALA A 92 11.59 4.38 10.01
N GLU A 93 11.23 5.68 9.95
CA GLU A 93 11.89 6.71 10.75
C GLU A 93 11.09 7.04 12.01
N LYS A 94 11.76 7.41 13.09
CA LYS A 94 11.12 7.90 14.34
C LYS A 94 10.59 9.33 14.21
N ARG A 95 11.10 10.09 13.24
CA ARG A 95 10.69 11.48 13.01
C ARG A 95 9.55 11.51 12.01
N LYS A 96 8.67 12.49 12.17
CA LYS A 96 7.58 12.73 11.23
C LYS A 96 8.11 12.99 9.83
N LEU A 97 7.45 12.40 8.82
CA LEU A 97 7.89 12.49 7.44
C LEU A 97 7.67 13.91 6.89
N GLY A 98 8.75 14.51 6.39
CA GLY A 98 8.80 15.90 5.91
C GLY A 98 8.45 16.07 4.42
N PRO A 99 8.22 17.31 3.94
CA PRO A 99 7.85 17.57 2.54
C PRO A 99 8.96 17.22 1.53
N LYS A 100 10.19 16.99 2.00
CA LYS A 100 11.33 16.56 1.16
C LYS A 100 11.00 15.30 0.37
N TYR A 101 10.52 14.25 1.04
CA TYR A 101 10.20 12.96 0.42
C TYR A 101 9.11 13.09 -0.65
N VAL A 102 8.11 13.96 -0.42
CA VAL A 102 7.07 14.25 -1.41
C VAL A 102 7.70 14.84 -2.68
N ARG A 103 8.62 15.81 -2.56
CA ARG A 103 9.31 16.39 -3.72
C ARG A 103 10.19 15.40 -4.46
N GLU A 104 10.85 14.51 -3.73
CA GLU A 104 11.66 13.44 -4.32
C GLU A 104 10.78 12.50 -5.15
N MET A 105 9.66 12.04 -4.60
CA MET A 105 8.72 11.17 -5.32
C MET A 105 8.02 11.88 -6.49
N GLU A 106 7.75 13.19 -6.40
CA GLU A 106 7.29 13.96 -7.56
C GLU A 106 8.27 13.85 -8.74
N GLY A 107 9.58 13.89 -8.47
CA GLY A 107 10.62 13.68 -9.47
C GLY A 107 10.64 12.26 -10.04
N VAL A 108 10.42 11.25 -9.19
CA VAL A 108 10.31 9.83 -9.60
C VAL A 108 9.12 9.64 -10.54
N LEU A 109 7.94 10.14 -10.15
CA LEU A 109 6.72 10.04 -10.97
C LEU A 109 6.84 10.82 -12.28
N ALA A 110 7.44 12.01 -12.26
CA ALA A 110 7.70 12.79 -13.47
C ALA A 110 8.59 12.02 -14.46
N ARG A 111 9.67 11.41 -13.98
CA ARG A 111 10.57 10.61 -14.82
C ARG A 111 9.84 9.40 -15.40
N HIS A 112 9.11 8.65 -14.57
CA HIS A 112 8.31 7.51 -15.02
C HIS A 112 7.32 7.91 -16.12
N HIS A 113 6.64 9.05 -15.99
CA HIS A 113 5.73 9.55 -17.02
C HIS A 113 6.43 9.96 -18.32
N MET A 114 7.68 10.46 -18.25
CA MET A 114 8.47 10.80 -19.43
C MET A 114 8.95 9.55 -20.16
N ASP A 115 9.44 8.55 -19.44
CA ASP A 115 9.90 7.28 -19.99
C ASP A 115 8.74 6.51 -20.64
N ALA A 116 7.58 6.48 -19.97
CA ALA A 116 6.33 5.94 -20.53
C ALA A 116 5.76 6.78 -21.69
N GLY A 117 6.32 7.95 -22.00
CA GLY A 117 5.98 8.70 -23.20
C GLY A 117 6.64 8.15 -24.47
N GLN A 118 7.66 7.30 -24.33
CA GLN A 118 8.34 6.62 -25.43
C GLN A 118 7.60 5.35 -25.85
N THR A 119 6.95 4.68 -24.89
CA THR A 119 5.97 3.63 -25.17
C THR A 119 4.64 4.31 -25.49
N ARG A 120 3.92 3.93 -26.55
CA ARG A 120 2.69 4.65 -27.00
C ARG A 120 1.51 4.60 -26.00
N VAL A 121 1.71 4.02 -24.82
CA VAL A 121 0.70 3.68 -23.83
C VAL A 121 1.16 4.22 -22.48
N ARG A 122 0.55 5.32 -22.04
CA ARG A 122 0.79 5.90 -20.71
C ARG A 122 -0.11 5.21 -19.70
N GLU A 123 0.48 4.36 -18.86
CA GLU A 123 -0.24 3.78 -17.73
C GLU A 123 -0.45 4.85 -16.65
N PRO A 124 -1.64 4.92 -16.03
CA PRO A 124 -1.86 5.80 -14.90
C PRO A 124 -0.99 5.35 -13.72
N THR A 125 -0.29 6.29 -13.08
CA THR A 125 0.62 6.00 -11.97
C THR A 125 0.24 6.77 -10.70
N VAL A 126 0.34 6.10 -9.56
CA VAL A 126 0.20 6.68 -8.22
C VAL A 126 1.50 6.50 -7.42
N GLY A 127 1.89 7.56 -6.70
CA GLY A 127 2.92 7.49 -5.68
C GLY A 127 2.32 7.07 -4.34
N VAL A 128 2.86 6.03 -3.71
CA VAL A 128 2.42 5.56 -2.40
C VAL A 128 3.52 5.82 -1.37
N PHE A 129 3.18 6.46 -0.26
CA PHE A 129 4.07 6.58 0.90
C PHE A 129 3.54 5.73 2.03
N VAL A 130 4.37 4.82 2.56
CA VAL A 130 4.09 4.14 3.81
C VAL A 130 5.13 4.61 4.83
N SER A 131 4.68 5.23 5.91
CA SER A 131 5.57 5.80 6.94
C SER A 131 5.23 5.26 8.31
N GLN A 132 6.26 4.85 9.05
CA GLN A 132 6.12 4.40 10.43
C GLN A 132 5.70 5.53 11.37
N SER A 133 6.17 6.75 11.08
CA SER A 133 5.81 7.96 11.82
C SER A 133 4.73 8.76 11.09
N PRO A 134 3.96 9.61 11.79
CA PRO A 134 3.00 10.50 11.14
C PRO A 134 3.65 11.44 10.14
N PHE A 135 2.89 11.91 9.16
CA PHE A 135 3.34 12.96 8.26
C PHE A 135 3.33 14.33 8.95
N THR A 136 4.31 15.18 8.62
CA THR A 136 4.24 16.60 9.03
C THR A 136 3.11 17.32 8.30
N ARG A 137 2.56 18.39 8.89
CA ARG A 137 1.55 19.24 8.22
C ARG A 137 2.06 19.74 6.86
N SER A 138 3.33 20.15 6.79
CA SER A 138 3.97 20.57 5.54
C SER A 138 4.05 19.46 4.48
N ALA A 139 4.25 18.20 4.88
CA ALA A 139 4.26 17.08 3.94
C ALA A 139 2.86 16.83 3.37
N ILE A 140 1.83 16.82 4.23
CA ILE A 140 0.43 16.67 3.81
C ILE A 140 0.04 17.80 2.86
N LEU A 141 0.33 19.06 3.22
CA LEU A 141 0.01 20.22 2.37
C LEU A 141 0.76 20.17 1.03
N ARG A 142 2.03 19.73 1.00
CA ARG A 142 2.77 19.55 -0.25
C ARG A 142 2.12 18.50 -1.13
N ALA A 143 1.81 17.32 -0.59
CA ALA A 143 1.14 16.24 -1.33
C ALA A 143 -0.23 16.70 -1.84
N TYR A 144 -1.00 17.41 -1.00
CA TYR A 144 -2.30 17.97 -1.37
C TYR A 144 -2.22 18.97 -2.52
N SER A 145 -1.18 19.82 -2.53
CA SER A 145 -0.93 20.81 -3.59
C SER A 145 -0.34 20.22 -4.88
N SER A 146 0.08 18.96 -4.87
CA SER A 146 0.74 18.33 -6.01
C SER A 146 -0.27 17.97 -7.10
N SER A 147 0.16 18.10 -8.35
CA SER A 147 -0.59 17.59 -9.51
C SER A 147 -0.41 16.09 -9.72
N MET A 148 0.52 15.45 -9.00
CA MET A 148 0.77 14.01 -9.10
C MET A 148 -0.13 13.24 -8.14
N PRO A 149 -0.71 12.09 -8.52
CA PRO A 149 -1.56 11.29 -7.62
C PRO A 149 -0.74 10.69 -6.48
N PHE A 150 -1.14 10.97 -5.23
CA PHE A 150 -0.47 10.48 -4.03
C PHE A 150 -1.44 9.80 -3.07
N PHE A 151 -0.97 8.70 -2.48
CA PHE A 151 -1.60 8.03 -1.35
C PHE A 151 -0.61 7.89 -0.19
N LEU A 152 -0.95 8.44 0.96
CA LEU A 152 -0.12 8.53 2.16
C LEU A 152 -0.73 7.65 3.25
N LEU A 153 0.05 6.67 3.72
CA LEU A 153 -0.31 5.74 4.77
C LEU A 153 0.64 5.91 5.95
N HIS A 154 0.07 6.14 7.13
CA HIS A 154 0.79 6.10 8.39
C HIS A 154 0.52 4.74 9.03
N LEU A 155 1.59 3.98 9.19
CA LEU A 155 1.59 2.61 9.66
C LEU A 155 2.49 2.50 10.91
N PRO A 156 1.96 2.84 12.11
CA PRO A 156 2.67 2.75 13.38
C PRO A 156 3.43 1.41 13.60
N PRO A 157 4.48 1.41 14.44
CA PRO A 157 5.11 0.16 14.89
C PRO A 157 4.08 -0.76 15.55
N GLU A 158 4.32 -2.06 15.48
CA GLU A 158 3.51 -3.05 16.20
C GLU A 158 3.77 -2.93 17.71
N THR A 159 2.72 -3.04 18.50
CA THR A 159 2.87 -3.18 19.95
C THR A 159 3.28 -4.61 20.29
N GLN A 160 3.88 -4.83 21.46
CA GLN A 160 4.26 -6.19 21.87
C GLN A 160 3.04 -7.10 22.01
N GLU A 161 1.90 -6.55 22.44
CA GLU A 161 0.61 -7.24 22.51
C GLU A 161 0.14 -7.70 21.12
N GLU A 162 0.26 -6.83 20.11
CA GLU A 162 -0.02 -7.21 18.72
C GLU A 162 0.92 -8.32 18.24
N VAL A 163 2.20 -8.30 18.59
CA VAL A 163 3.13 -9.37 18.16
C VAL A 163 2.80 -10.71 18.83
N ASP A 164 2.49 -10.70 20.12
CA ASP A 164 2.21 -11.92 20.88
C ASP A 164 0.88 -12.57 20.44
N GLU A 165 -0.15 -11.78 20.11
CA GLU A 165 -1.43 -12.27 19.56
C GLU A 165 -1.28 -12.87 18.15
N ALA A 166 -0.32 -12.38 17.35
CA ALA A 166 -0.01 -12.91 16.02
C ALA A 166 0.43 -14.37 16.07
N ASP A 167 1.32 -14.64 17.02
CA ASP A 167 2.02 -15.91 17.16
C ASP A 167 1.08 -16.98 17.73
N GLU A 168 0.00 -16.58 18.41
CA GLU A 168 -1.01 -17.48 18.99
C GLU A 168 -2.20 -17.77 18.04
N ALA A 169 -2.34 -17.05 16.93
CA ALA A 169 -3.46 -17.21 16.00
C ALA A 169 -3.38 -18.52 15.18
N ASP A 170 -4.49 -19.28 15.13
CA ASP A 170 -4.61 -20.50 14.32
C ASP A 170 -4.83 -20.13 12.84
N PRO A 171 -3.93 -20.54 11.91
CA PRO A 171 -4.03 -20.16 10.50
C PRO A 171 -5.26 -20.72 9.76
N GLU A 172 -6.00 -21.68 10.33
CA GLU A 172 -7.07 -22.40 9.61
C GLU A 172 -8.51 -21.97 9.97
N THR A 173 -8.72 -21.12 10.99
CA THR A 173 -10.06 -20.68 11.40
C THR A 173 -10.37 -19.24 10.99
N GLU A 174 -11.20 -19.13 9.94
CA GLU A 174 -12.13 -18.05 9.54
C GLU A 174 -11.79 -16.54 9.75
N GLU A 175 -12.03 -15.78 8.67
CA GLU A 175 -12.25 -14.32 8.61
C GLU A 175 -11.44 -13.47 9.61
N HIS A 176 -10.13 -13.31 9.34
CA HIS A 176 -9.24 -12.44 10.10
C HIS A 176 -9.69 -10.96 10.09
N ASP A 177 -10.56 -10.61 11.04
CA ASP A 177 -10.69 -9.26 11.57
C ASP A 177 -9.67 -8.99 12.71
N GLY A 178 -9.02 -10.06 13.21
CA GLY A 178 -8.25 -10.06 14.45
C GLY A 178 -6.75 -9.81 14.36
N PHE A 179 -6.14 -9.75 13.17
CA PHE A 179 -4.69 -9.56 13.07
C PHE A 179 -4.29 -8.53 12.01
N MET A 180 -4.64 -7.27 12.24
CA MET A 180 -4.32 -6.22 11.28
C MET A 180 -3.61 -5.08 11.98
N SER A 181 -2.32 -4.95 11.64
CA SER A 181 -1.46 -3.81 11.92
C SER A 181 -2.25 -2.49 11.98
N HIS A 182 -2.23 -1.84 13.14
CA HIS A 182 -2.93 -0.59 13.35
C HIS A 182 -2.50 0.44 12.30
N ILE A 183 -3.44 0.90 11.46
CA ILE A 183 -3.20 2.00 10.51
C ILE A 183 -3.59 3.29 11.20
N GLY A 184 -2.62 4.20 11.36
CA GLY A 184 -2.84 5.48 12.02
C GLY A 184 -3.40 6.57 11.10
N ALA A 185 -3.18 6.48 9.78
CA ALA A 185 -3.79 7.38 8.80
C ALA A 185 -3.75 6.78 7.38
N ALA A 186 -4.73 7.13 6.56
CA ALA A 186 -4.78 6.84 5.13
C ALA A 186 -5.38 8.07 4.43
N ILE A 187 -4.57 8.78 3.64
CA ILE A 187 -4.91 10.07 3.06
C ILE A 187 -4.46 10.10 1.61
N TRP A 188 -5.33 10.50 0.69
CA TRP A 188 -4.94 10.81 -0.67
C TRP A 188 -5.11 12.28 -1.00
N ASN A 189 -4.43 12.73 -2.06
CA ASN A 189 -4.55 14.09 -2.54
C ASN A 189 -5.66 14.24 -3.62
N PRO A 190 -6.05 15.48 -3.99
CA PRO A 190 -7.06 15.71 -5.02
C PRO A 190 -6.69 15.11 -6.39
N ALA A 191 -5.42 15.10 -6.77
CA ALA A 191 -4.97 14.49 -8.02
C ALA A 191 -5.29 12.99 -8.10
N LEU A 192 -5.37 12.30 -6.95
CA LEU A 192 -5.84 10.92 -6.87
C LEU A 192 -7.37 10.86 -6.73
N GLY A 193 -7.95 11.50 -5.70
CA GLY A 193 -9.32 11.22 -5.27
C GLY A 193 -10.42 12.18 -5.75
N ALA A 194 -10.11 13.34 -6.33
CA ALA A 194 -11.13 14.30 -6.75
C ALA A 194 -11.89 13.84 -8.01
N SER A 195 -13.00 14.50 -8.34
CA SER A 195 -13.82 14.21 -9.53
C SER A 195 -13.05 14.33 -10.85
N ASN A 196 -12.06 15.22 -10.90
CA ASN A 196 -11.11 15.38 -12.00
C ASN A 196 -9.77 14.65 -11.77
N GLY A 197 -9.63 13.95 -10.65
CA GLY A 197 -8.47 13.14 -10.31
C GLY A 197 -8.50 11.76 -10.95
N LEU A 198 -7.45 10.99 -10.71
CA LEU A 198 -7.27 9.66 -11.29
C LEU A 198 -8.41 8.67 -10.96
N LEU A 199 -8.97 8.74 -9.74
CA LEU A 199 -10.09 7.90 -9.30
C LEU A 199 -11.47 8.55 -9.52
N GLN A 200 -11.52 9.71 -10.17
CA GLN A 200 -12.74 10.42 -10.58
C GLN A 200 -13.76 10.67 -9.45
N GLY A 201 -13.33 10.68 -8.17
CA GLY A 201 -14.23 10.79 -7.02
C GLY A 201 -15.21 9.63 -6.87
N ARG A 202 -14.99 8.50 -7.54
CA ARG A 202 -15.90 7.33 -7.51
C ARG A 202 -15.47 6.26 -6.54
N ILE A 203 -14.21 6.31 -6.10
CA ILE A 203 -13.63 5.42 -5.10
C ILE A 203 -13.35 6.25 -3.86
N GLU A 204 -13.66 5.69 -2.68
CA GLU A 204 -13.51 6.35 -1.39
C GLU A 204 -12.72 5.47 -0.41
N VAL A 205 -11.89 6.10 0.42
CA VAL A 205 -11.34 5.46 1.62
C VAL A 205 -12.26 5.80 2.79
N ARG A 206 -12.88 4.79 3.39
CA ARG A 206 -13.72 4.94 4.59
C ARG A 206 -13.13 4.17 5.76
N TRP A 207 -13.19 4.76 6.95
CA TRP A 207 -12.73 4.13 8.17
C TRP A 207 -13.84 3.27 8.75
N GLU A 208 -13.58 1.97 8.89
CA GLU A 208 -14.39 1.05 9.67
C GLU A 208 -13.72 0.88 11.03
N ARG A 209 -14.51 0.81 12.11
CA ARG A 209 -14.00 0.59 13.47
C ARG A 209 -14.61 -0.66 14.05
N SER A 210 -13.78 -1.51 14.64
CA SER A 210 -14.27 -2.59 15.48
C SER A 210 -14.86 -2.01 16.76
N LEU A 211 -16.03 -2.51 17.15
CA LEU A 211 -16.67 -2.15 18.42
C LEU A 211 -15.97 -2.82 19.61
N GLU A 212 -15.28 -3.93 19.38
CA GLU A 212 -14.62 -4.72 20.43
C GLU A 212 -13.21 -4.19 20.72
N SER A 213 -12.37 -4.08 19.69
CA SER A 213 -10.97 -3.62 19.85
C SER A 213 -10.82 -2.10 19.76
N GLY A 214 -11.84 -1.38 19.26
CA GLY A 214 -11.76 0.05 18.98
C GLY A 214 -10.82 0.41 17.82
N LEU A 215 -10.15 -0.59 17.23
CA LEU A 215 -9.20 -0.39 16.13
C LEU A 215 -9.95 0.00 14.86
N GLY A 216 -9.39 0.99 14.18
CA GLY A 216 -9.88 1.47 12.90
C GLY A 216 -9.04 0.93 11.74
N ARG A 217 -9.69 0.58 10.63
CA ARG A 217 -9.01 0.26 9.38
C ARG A 217 -9.62 1.00 8.18
N PRO A 218 -8.80 1.48 7.23
CA PRO A 218 -9.30 2.01 5.98
C PRO A 218 -9.80 0.86 5.09
N ARG A 219 -10.99 1.03 4.52
CA ARG A 219 -11.53 0.18 3.46
C ARG A 219 -11.84 1.01 2.23
N LEU A 220 -11.69 0.38 1.07
CA LEU A 220 -12.06 1.00 -0.21
C LEU A 220 -13.53 0.76 -0.49
N TRP A 221 -14.21 1.81 -0.92
CA TRP A 221 -15.61 1.80 -1.29
C TRP A 221 -15.76 2.32 -2.71
N PHE A 222 -16.66 1.72 -3.48
CA PHE A 222 -17.00 2.13 -4.83
C PHE A 222 -18.50 2.18 -4.97
N MET A 223 -19.05 3.33 -5.34
CA MET A 223 -20.50 3.54 -5.47
C MET A 223 -21.31 3.05 -4.25
N ASN A 224 -20.86 3.41 -3.04
CA ASN A 224 -21.44 2.98 -1.76
C ASN A 224 -21.43 1.46 -1.49
N LYS A 225 -20.67 0.67 -2.28
CA LYS A 225 -20.40 -0.74 -2.00
C LYS A 225 -18.96 -0.88 -1.48
N LYS A 226 -18.79 -1.60 -0.37
CA LYS A 226 -17.46 -1.99 0.13
C LYS A 226 -16.80 -2.89 -0.91
N LEU A 227 -15.57 -2.57 -1.30
CA LEU A 227 -14.79 -3.41 -2.21
C LEU A 227 -14.22 -4.60 -1.45
N GLN A 228 -14.35 -5.79 -2.02
CA GLN A 228 -13.63 -6.96 -1.53
C GLN A 228 -12.16 -6.86 -1.94
N GLY A 229 -11.26 -7.28 -1.03
CA GLY A 229 -9.85 -7.43 -1.36
C GLY A 229 -9.67 -8.37 -2.54
N PHE A 230 -8.98 -7.93 -3.58
CA PHE A 230 -8.77 -8.72 -4.79
C PHE A 230 -7.41 -8.46 -5.39
N ILE A 231 -6.66 -9.52 -5.60
CA ILE A 231 -5.47 -9.54 -6.44
C ILE A 231 -5.72 -10.67 -7.46
N PRO A 232 -5.66 -10.39 -8.77
CA PRO A 232 -5.84 -11.45 -9.75
C PRO A 232 -4.77 -12.52 -9.59
N PRO A 233 -5.07 -13.79 -9.91
CA PRO A 233 -4.07 -14.84 -10.00
C PRO A 233 -2.91 -14.37 -10.89
N ARG A 234 -1.68 -14.69 -10.48
CA ARG A 234 -0.49 -14.28 -11.21
C ARG A 234 -0.55 -14.82 -12.64
N LEU A 235 -0.82 -13.95 -13.60
CA LEU A 235 -0.64 -14.26 -15.00
C LEU A 235 0.87 -14.39 -15.27
N GLU A 236 1.27 -15.36 -16.07
CA GLU A 236 2.62 -15.46 -16.63
C GLU A 236 2.98 -14.27 -17.57
N LEU A 237 2.07 -13.29 -17.72
CA LEU A 237 2.17 -12.14 -18.61
C LEU A 237 3.16 -11.04 -18.14
N ASP A 238 3.60 -11.06 -16.88
CA ASP A 238 4.60 -10.13 -16.35
C ASP A 238 6.00 -10.77 -16.25
N THR A 239 6.34 -11.69 -17.18
CA THR A 239 7.73 -12.13 -17.34
C THR A 239 8.55 -10.91 -17.81
N PRO A 240 9.62 -10.50 -17.09
CA PRO A 240 10.47 -9.44 -17.58
C PRO A 240 11.00 -9.84 -18.95
N LEU A 241 10.85 -8.96 -19.95
CA LEU A 241 11.58 -9.10 -21.20
C LEU A 241 13.07 -9.21 -20.82
N GLN A 242 13.65 -10.38 -21.09
CA GLN A 242 15.07 -10.67 -20.90
C GLN A 242 15.93 -9.69 -21.71
#